data_AF-A0A961ID69-F1
#
_entry.id   AF-A0A961ID69-F1
#
_cell.length_a   1.000
_cell.length_b   1.000
_cell.length_c   1.000
_cell.angle_alpha   90.00
_cell.angle_beta   90.00
_cell.angle_gamma   90.00
#
_symmetry.space_group_name_H-M   'P 1'
#
loop_
_entity.id
_entity.type
_entity.pdbx_description
1 polymer ?
#
loop_
_entity_poly.entity_id
_entity_poly.type
_entity_poly.pdbx_seq_one_letter_code
_entity_poly.pdbx_strand_id
1 'polypeptide(L)'
;VRIQSIVRELGNERIDIVNFSEDAEELIANALSPARVLEVKVDPRAREALVVVPDDAYSLAIGNNGQNVRLASQLTEYRLLVKSQTQFSEELSSPEARAQLEALFNPPETGEEEEFTALSDLPGLTQRVIGLLTEAGISSVEELIEMEQEQLEQLPGVGKSTAKQIMRILAESVEFEE
;
A
#
# COMPACT_ATOMS: atom_id res chain seq x y z
N VAL A 1 22.02 -14.64 -29.92
CA VAL A 1 21.99 -15.91 -30.69
C VAL A 1 21.42 -17.11 -29.90
N ARG A 2 21.30 -17.08 -28.56
CA ARG A 2 20.74 -18.21 -27.78
C ARG A 2 19.22 -18.37 -27.89
N ILE A 3 18.44 -17.30 -27.75
CA ILE A 3 16.96 -17.33 -27.77
C ILE A 3 16.39 -17.88 -29.08
N GLN A 4 16.93 -17.46 -30.23
CA GLN A 4 16.46 -17.92 -31.55
C GLN A 4 16.62 -19.43 -31.76
N SER A 5 17.55 -20.08 -31.05
CA SER A 5 17.72 -21.54 -31.13
C SER A 5 16.65 -22.26 -30.31
N ILE A 6 16.30 -21.73 -29.13
CA ILE A 6 15.22 -22.23 -28.27
C ILE A 6 13.86 -22.07 -28.97
N VAL A 7 13.60 -20.92 -29.60
CA VAL A 7 12.37 -20.67 -30.36
C VAL A 7 12.17 -21.69 -31.48
N ARG A 8 13.25 -22.08 -32.18
CA ARG A 8 13.18 -23.10 -33.23
C ARG A 8 12.88 -24.50 -32.71
N GLU A 9 13.37 -24.85 -31.52
CA GLU A 9 13.08 -26.13 -30.87
C GLU A 9 11.64 -26.22 -30.36
N LEU A 10 11.05 -25.08 -29.97
CA LEU A 10 9.65 -24.96 -29.54
C LEU A 10 8.66 -24.73 -30.70
N GLY A 11 9.05 -25.06 -31.94
CA GLY A 11 8.14 -24.97 -33.09
C GLY A 11 7.79 -23.54 -33.52
N ASN A 12 8.66 -22.56 -33.23
CA ASN A 12 8.46 -21.13 -33.49
C ASN A 12 7.37 -20.47 -32.65
N GLU A 13 7.13 -20.96 -31.44
CA GLU A 13 6.33 -20.22 -30.45
C GLU A 13 6.94 -18.84 -30.16
N ARG A 14 6.09 -17.83 -29.96
CA ARG A 14 6.54 -16.47 -29.61
C ARG A 14 6.90 -16.44 -28.13
N ILE A 15 8.15 -16.09 -27.84
CA ILE A 15 8.68 -16.01 -26.47
C ILE A 15 9.04 -14.56 -26.20
N ASP A 16 8.45 -14.01 -25.15
CA ASP A 16 8.77 -12.70 -24.62
C ASP A 16 9.55 -12.85 -23.31
N ILE A 17 10.58 -12.02 -23.14
CA ILE A 17 11.42 -12.00 -21.93
C ILE A 17 11.13 -10.70 -21.22
N VAL A 18 10.74 -10.81 -19.95
CA VAL A 18 10.39 -9.69 -19.11
C VAL A 18 11.33 -9.63 -17.91
N ASN A 19 11.51 -8.43 -17.36
CA ASN A 19 12.29 -8.28 -16.13
C ASN A 19 11.45 -8.75 -14.95
N PHE A 20 12.03 -9.61 -14.13
CA PHE A 20 11.44 -9.99 -12.86
C PHE A 20 11.64 -8.86 -11.85
N SER A 21 10.63 -8.62 -11.02
CA SER A 21 10.69 -7.76 -9.83
C SER A 21 9.99 -8.47 -8.67
N GLU A 22 10.44 -8.19 -7.45
CA GLU A 22 9.74 -8.62 -6.22
C GLU A 22 8.54 -7.72 -5.92
N ASP A 23 8.54 -6.50 -6.44
CA ASP A 23 7.40 -5.59 -6.36
C ASP A 23 6.30 -6.05 -7.33
N ALA A 24 5.09 -6.25 -6.81
CA ALA A 24 3.97 -6.78 -7.59
C ALA A 24 3.53 -5.82 -8.69
N GLU A 25 3.54 -4.51 -8.45
CA GLU A 25 3.16 -3.51 -9.45
C GLU A 25 4.13 -3.53 -10.63
N GLU A 26 5.43 -3.54 -10.34
CA GLU A 26 6.48 -3.58 -11.35
C GLU A 26 6.48 -4.91 -12.10
N LEU A 27 6.30 -6.04 -11.41
CA LEU A 27 6.22 -7.35 -12.05
C LEU A 27 5.02 -7.45 -13.00
N ILE A 28 3.85 -6.95 -12.59
CA ILE A 28 2.64 -6.94 -13.43
C ILE A 28 2.82 -6.01 -14.64
N ALA A 29 3.42 -4.84 -14.45
CA ALA A 29 3.72 -3.93 -15.55
C ALA A 29 4.67 -4.57 -16.57
N ASN A 30 5.72 -5.24 -16.09
CA ASN A 30 6.68 -5.96 -16.94
C ASN A 30 6.03 -7.15 -17.67
N ALA A 31 5.13 -7.89 -17.01
CA ALA A 31 4.45 -9.05 -17.56
C ALA A 31 3.50 -8.71 -18.73
N LEU A 32 3.00 -7.48 -18.82
CA LEU A 32 2.13 -7.02 -19.92
C LEU A 32 2.90 -6.50 -21.13
N SER A 33 4.23 -6.47 -21.09
CA SER A 33 5.08 -6.16 -22.24
C SER A 33 4.67 -7.00 -23.45
N PRO A 34 4.50 -6.41 -24.64
CA PRO A 34 4.97 -5.09 -25.09
C PRO A 34 4.01 -3.91 -24.85
N ALA A 35 2.86 -4.12 -24.19
CA ALA A 35 1.92 -3.04 -23.94
C ALA A 35 2.47 -2.05 -22.89
N ARG A 36 2.33 -0.75 -23.17
CA ARG A 36 2.74 0.29 -22.23
C ARG A 36 1.67 0.41 -21.14
N VAL A 37 2.11 0.32 -19.88
CA VAL A 37 1.25 0.52 -18.71
C VAL A 37 1.43 1.94 -18.19
N LEU A 38 0.32 2.59 -17.81
CA LEU A 38 0.32 3.92 -17.19
C LEU A 38 0.32 3.81 -15.67
N GLU A 39 -0.52 2.93 -15.14
CA GLU A 39 -0.74 2.77 -13.71
C GLU A 39 -1.13 1.32 -13.43
N VAL A 40 -0.62 0.77 -12.33
CA VAL A 40 -1.02 -0.53 -11.79
C VAL A 40 -1.49 -0.27 -10.37
N LYS A 41 -2.66 -0.81 -10.02
CA LYS A 41 -3.14 -0.85 -8.63
C LYS A 41 -3.31 -2.30 -8.24
N VAL A 42 -2.65 -2.71 -7.17
CA VAL A 42 -2.68 -4.10 -6.70
C VAL A 42 -3.45 -4.18 -5.39
N ASP A 43 -4.31 -5.17 -5.28
CA ASP A 43 -4.86 -5.64 -4.00
C ASP A 43 -4.14 -6.95 -3.62
N PRO A 44 -3.19 -6.90 -2.67
CA PRO A 44 -2.47 -8.10 -2.22
C PRO A 44 -3.38 -9.12 -1.53
N ARG A 45 -4.48 -8.69 -0.89
CA ARG A 45 -5.39 -9.58 -0.14
C ARG A 45 -6.24 -10.40 -1.08
N ALA A 46 -6.82 -9.75 -2.11
CA ALA A 46 -7.66 -10.42 -3.10
C ALA A 46 -6.84 -11.10 -4.22
N ARG A 47 -5.53 -10.83 -4.32
CA ARG A 47 -4.68 -11.18 -5.47
C ARG A 47 -5.29 -10.70 -6.79
N GLU A 48 -5.82 -9.47 -6.78
CA GLU A 48 -6.36 -8.81 -7.96
C GLU A 48 -5.54 -7.57 -8.27
N ALA A 49 -5.44 -7.20 -9.55
CA ALA A 49 -4.78 -5.98 -9.95
C ALA A 49 -5.53 -5.29 -11.08
N LEU A 50 -5.74 -3.98 -10.92
CA LEU A 50 -6.27 -3.10 -11.95
C LEU A 50 -5.11 -2.46 -12.71
N VAL A 51 -5.08 -2.65 -14.02
CA VAL A 51 -4.04 -2.09 -14.89
C VAL A 51 -4.67 -1.09 -15.84
N VAL A 52 -4.18 0.15 -15.79
CA VAL A 52 -4.60 1.22 -16.69
C VAL A 52 -3.56 1.35 -17.81
N VAL A 53 -4.03 1.24 -19.05
CA VAL A 53 -3.21 1.37 -20.25
C VAL A 53 -3.72 2.50 -21.14
N PRO A 54 -2.87 3.06 -22.01
CA PRO A 54 -3.33 3.97 -23.07
C PRO A 54 -4.35 3.28 -24.00
N ASP A 55 -5.26 4.05 -24.59
CA ASP A 55 -6.29 3.51 -25.48
C ASP A 55 -5.73 2.77 -26.71
N ASP A 56 -4.59 3.21 -27.23
CA ASP A 56 -3.88 2.57 -28.34
C ASP A 56 -3.22 1.23 -27.94
N ALA A 57 -2.83 1.09 -26.68
CA ALA A 57 -2.21 -0.12 -26.15
C ALA A 57 -3.22 -1.13 -25.56
N TYR A 58 -4.50 -0.75 -25.39
CA TYR A 58 -5.52 -1.63 -24.78
C TYR A 58 -5.64 -2.98 -25.49
N SER A 59 -5.74 -2.98 -26.82
CA SER A 59 -5.84 -4.23 -27.59
C SER A 59 -4.58 -5.09 -27.48
N LEU A 60 -3.40 -4.45 -27.38
CA LEU A 60 -2.12 -5.14 -27.24
C LEU A 60 -1.99 -5.77 -25.85
N ALA A 61 -2.41 -5.07 -24.81
CA ALA A 61 -2.40 -5.53 -23.42
C ALA A 61 -3.28 -6.78 -23.24
N ILE A 62 -4.48 -6.78 -23.81
CA ILE A 62 -5.37 -7.96 -23.80
C ILE A 62 -4.76 -9.09 -24.65
N GLY A 63 -4.24 -8.75 -25.84
CA GLY A 63 -3.71 -9.72 -26.79
C GLY A 63 -4.80 -10.50 -27.53
N ASN A 64 -4.39 -11.31 -28.51
CA ASN A 64 -5.34 -12.09 -29.31
C ASN A 64 -6.09 -13.11 -28.42
N ASN A 65 -7.42 -13.04 -28.40
CA ASN A 65 -8.28 -13.83 -27.51
C ASN A 65 -7.93 -13.71 -26.01
N GLY A 66 -7.38 -12.57 -25.57
CA GLY A 66 -6.99 -12.41 -24.16
C GLY A 66 -5.75 -13.21 -23.77
N GLN A 67 -4.98 -13.72 -24.74
CA GLN A 67 -3.83 -14.59 -24.45
C GLN A 67 -2.78 -13.86 -23.61
N ASN A 68 -2.51 -12.59 -23.88
CA ASN A 68 -1.44 -11.84 -23.21
C ASN A 68 -1.80 -11.62 -21.73
N VAL A 69 -2.99 -11.06 -21.46
CA VAL A 69 -3.46 -10.86 -20.07
C VAL A 69 -3.56 -12.17 -19.29
N ARG A 70 -3.92 -13.28 -19.96
CA ARG A 70 -3.96 -14.61 -19.32
C ARG A 70 -2.56 -15.12 -18.96
N LEU A 71 -1.58 -14.97 -19.85
CA LEU A 71 -0.20 -15.36 -19.57
C LEU A 71 0.41 -14.48 -18.47
N ALA A 72 0.16 -13.17 -18.51
CA ALA A 72 0.60 -12.25 -17.46
C ALA A 72 -0.03 -12.58 -16.09
N SER A 73 -1.32 -12.92 -16.07
CA SER A 73 -2.03 -13.38 -14.87
C SER A 73 -1.45 -14.68 -14.32
N GLN A 74 -1.08 -15.63 -15.19
CA GLN A 74 -0.43 -16.87 -14.79
C GLN A 74 1.00 -16.66 -14.28
N LEU A 75 1.74 -15.73 -14.89
CA LEU A 75 3.13 -15.41 -14.51
C LEU A 75 3.19 -14.70 -13.16
N THR A 76 2.25 -13.80 -12.90
CA THR A 76 2.20 -12.96 -11.68
C THR A 76 1.44 -13.62 -10.54
N GLU A 77 0.58 -14.60 -10.83
CA GLU A 77 -0.41 -15.17 -9.91
C GLU A 77 -1.50 -14.19 -9.45
N TYR A 78 -1.70 -13.08 -10.18
CA TYR A 78 -2.76 -12.10 -9.93
C TYR A 78 -3.87 -12.19 -10.98
N ARG A 79 -5.10 -11.91 -10.59
CA ARG A 79 -6.19 -11.65 -11.53
C ARG A 79 -6.08 -10.23 -12.06
N LEU A 80 -5.79 -10.10 -13.36
CA LEU A 80 -5.56 -8.79 -13.99
C LEU A 80 -6.84 -8.26 -14.65
N LEU A 81 -7.25 -7.06 -14.26
CA LEU A 81 -8.31 -6.27 -14.88
C LEU A 81 -7.66 -5.14 -15.68
N VAL A 82 -7.65 -5.23 -17.00
CA VAL A 82 -7.07 -4.19 -17.86
C VAL A 82 -8.17 -3.22 -18.29
N LYS A 83 -7.92 -1.91 -18.14
CA LYS A 83 -8.81 -0.83 -18.61
C LYS A 83 -8.03 0.20 -19.40
N SER A 84 -8.69 0.84 -20.37
CA SER A 84 -8.10 2.01 -21.04
C SER A 84 -8.17 3.26 -20.18
N GLN A 85 -7.34 4.25 -20.46
CA GLN A 85 -7.35 5.53 -19.74
C GLN A 85 -8.71 6.22 -19.81
N THR A 86 -9.39 6.20 -20.97
CA THR A 86 -10.74 6.75 -21.09
C THR A 86 -11.76 6.00 -20.24
N GLN A 87 -11.77 4.66 -20.30
CA GLN A 87 -12.67 3.83 -19.49
C GLN A 87 -12.48 4.07 -18.00
N PHE A 88 -11.22 4.15 -17.55
CA PHE A 88 -10.90 4.43 -16.16
C PHE A 88 -11.37 5.83 -15.73
N SER A 89 -11.14 6.85 -16.57
CA SER A 89 -11.58 8.22 -16.28
C SER A 89 -13.10 8.38 -16.27
N GLU A 90 -13.83 7.64 -17.12
CA GLU A 90 -15.30 7.65 -17.14
C GLU A 90 -15.88 7.05 -15.86
N GLU A 91 -15.31 5.95 -15.37
CA GLU A 91 -15.71 5.35 -14.09
C GLU A 91 -15.46 6.29 -12.92
N LEU A 92 -14.29 6.94 -12.88
CA LEU A 92 -13.94 7.96 -11.88
C LEU A 92 -14.84 9.21 -11.90
N SER A 93 -15.52 9.46 -13.02
CA SER A 93 -16.46 10.59 -13.14
C SER A 93 -17.78 10.33 -12.41
N SER A 94 -18.09 9.07 -12.11
CA SER A 94 -19.22 8.73 -11.24
C SER A 94 -18.78 8.75 -9.77
N PRO A 95 -19.45 9.52 -8.89
CA PRO A 95 -19.05 9.61 -7.48
C PRO A 95 -19.15 8.25 -6.77
N GLU A 96 -20.07 7.38 -7.20
CA GLU A 96 -20.24 6.03 -6.65
C GLU A 96 -19.12 5.07 -7.04
N ALA A 97 -18.67 5.05 -8.31
CA ALA A 97 -17.59 4.16 -8.71
C ALA A 97 -16.21 4.68 -8.27
N ARG A 98 -16.05 6.01 -8.14
CA ARG A 98 -14.88 6.60 -7.50
C ARG A 98 -14.76 6.11 -6.05
N ALA A 99 -15.84 6.18 -5.27
CA ALA A 99 -15.83 5.71 -3.88
C ALA A 99 -15.56 4.19 -3.77
N GLN A 100 -16.06 3.39 -4.71
CA GLN A 100 -15.80 1.94 -4.74
C GLN A 100 -14.35 1.61 -5.13
N LEU A 101 -13.79 2.26 -6.15
CA LEU A 101 -12.38 2.10 -6.53
C LEU A 101 -11.45 2.57 -5.41
N GLU A 102 -11.80 3.68 -4.76
CA GLU A 102 -11.06 4.20 -3.61
C GLU A 102 -11.16 3.20 -2.45
N ALA A 103 -12.33 2.66 -2.12
CA ALA A 103 -12.46 1.66 -1.05
C ALA A 103 -11.81 0.29 -1.36
N LEU A 104 -11.73 -0.12 -2.63
CA LEU A 104 -11.11 -1.39 -3.03
C LEU A 104 -9.58 -1.34 -2.99
N PHE A 105 -8.98 -0.19 -3.33
CA PHE A 105 -7.54 -0.08 -3.57
C PHE A 105 -6.82 0.90 -2.64
N ASN A 106 -7.57 1.77 -1.96
CA ASN A 106 -7.14 2.54 -0.81
C ASN A 106 -8.19 2.31 0.30
N PRO A 107 -8.33 1.07 0.81
CA PRO A 107 -9.19 0.85 1.97
C PRO A 107 -8.81 1.91 3.00
N PRO A 108 -9.76 2.55 3.70
CA PRO A 108 -9.40 3.36 4.85
C PRO A 108 -8.40 2.53 5.66
N GLU A 109 -7.23 3.08 5.95
CA GLU A 109 -6.19 2.45 6.78
C GLU A 109 -6.81 2.07 8.13
N THR A 110 -7.48 0.92 8.13
CA THR A 110 -8.22 0.30 9.21
C THR A 110 -8.08 -1.18 8.92
N GLY A 111 -6.88 -1.69 9.21
CA GLY A 111 -6.50 -3.02 8.78
C GLY A 111 -5.01 -3.33 8.81
N GLU A 112 -4.16 -2.42 9.27
CA GLU A 112 -3.34 -2.82 10.40
C GLU A 112 -4.21 -2.54 11.62
N GLU A 113 -4.41 -3.54 12.46
CA GLU A 113 -4.73 -3.31 13.86
C GLU A 113 -3.50 -2.64 14.48
N GLU A 114 -3.21 -1.40 14.11
CA GLU A 114 -2.70 -0.49 15.12
C GLU A 114 -3.92 -0.29 16.02
N GLU A 115 -3.97 -1.04 17.12
CA GLU A 115 -4.66 -0.54 18.30
C GLU A 115 -4.08 0.86 18.51
N PHE A 116 -4.74 1.88 17.98
CA PHE A 116 -4.58 3.24 18.45
C PHE A 116 -4.97 3.17 19.91
N THR A 117 -4.01 2.82 20.77
CA THR A 117 -4.16 2.97 22.20
C THR A 117 -4.27 4.46 22.39
N ALA A 118 -5.50 4.96 22.47
CA ALA A 118 -5.72 6.35 22.73
C ALA A 118 -4.97 6.66 24.04
N LEU A 119 -4.33 7.83 24.15
CA LEU A 119 -3.62 8.23 25.38
C LEU A 119 -4.51 8.11 26.64
N SER A 120 -5.83 8.07 26.48
CA SER A 120 -6.84 7.81 27.51
C SER A 120 -6.84 6.39 28.07
N ASP A 121 -6.36 5.40 27.30
CA ASP A 121 -6.35 3.99 27.66
C ASP A 121 -5.04 3.57 28.36
N LEU A 122 -4.01 4.42 28.31
CA LEU A 122 -2.78 4.22 29.08
C LEU A 122 -3.06 4.36 30.60
N PRO A 123 -2.95 3.26 31.38
CA PRO A 123 -3.16 3.31 32.82
C PRO A 123 -2.05 4.12 33.49
N GLY A 124 -2.41 5.27 34.06
CA GLY A 124 -1.48 6.10 34.85
C GLY A 124 -1.26 7.51 34.32
N LEU A 125 -1.72 7.83 33.10
CA LEU A 125 -1.78 9.21 32.62
C LEU A 125 -3.00 9.92 33.22
N THR A 126 -2.76 11.07 33.87
CA THR A 126 -3.85 11.90 34.38
C THR A 126 -4.46 12.68 33.22
N GLN A 127 -5.79 12.91 33.22
CA GLN A 127 -6.51 13.74 32.22
C GLN A 127 -5.84 15.11 31.95
N ARG A 128 -5.19 15.68 32.97
CA ARG A 128 -4.41 16.92 32.84
C ARG A 128 -3.17 16.76 31.93
N VAL A 129 -2.48 15.63 32.00
CA VAL A 129 -1.29 15.35 31.17
C VAL A 129 -1.71 15.04 29.74
N ILE A 130 -2.80 14.29 29.56
CA ILE A 130 -3.38 14.02 28.23
C ILE A 130 -3.72 15.34 27.53
N GLY A 131 -4.40 16.27 28.22
CA GLY A 131 -4.71 17.58 27.65
C GLY A 131 -3.47 18.40 27.26
N LEU A 132 -2.37 18.32 28.03
CA LEU A 132 -1.11 19.00 27.71
C LEU A 132 -0.43 18.39 26.48
N LEU A 133 -0.48 17.06 26.33
CA LEU A 133 0.06 16.35 25.17
C LEU A 133 -0.76 16.68 23.92
N THR A 134 -2.09 16.68 24.02
CA THR A 134 -2.96 17.07 22.91
C THR A 134 -2.77 18.53 22.49
N GLU A 135 -2.58 19.47 23.43
CA GLU A 135 -2.23 20.86 23.11
C GLU A 135 -0.86 20.99 22.44
N ALA A 136 0.07 20.08 22.73
CA ALA A 136 1.37 20.00 22.08
C ALA A 136 1.32 19.32 20.69
N GLY A 137 0.15 18.86 20.26
CA GLY A 137 -0.04 18.15 18.99
C GLY A 137 0.26 16.66 19.06
N ILE A 138 0.47 16.10 20.26
CA ILE A 138 0.71 14.68 20.48
C ILE A 138 -0.63 14.03 20.78
N SER A 139 -1.10 13.20 19.85
CA SER A 139 -2.42 12.58 19.93
C SER A 139 -2.39 11.05 19.98
N SER A 140 -1.22 10.45 19.71
CA SER A 140 -1.02 9.00 19.77
C SER A 140 0.11 8.60 20.72
N VAL A 141 0.17 7.31 21.06
CA VAL A 141 1.19 6.74 21.95
C VAL A 141 2.51 6.57 21.20
N GLU A 142 2.44 6.31 19.90
CA GLU A 142 3.57 6.17 18.99
C GLU A 142 4.36 7.48 18.91
N GLU A 143 3.66 8.61 18.72
CA GLU A 143 4.27 9.95 18.75
C GLU A 143 4.97 10.23 20.09
N LEU A 144 4.47 9.66 21.19
CA LEU A 144 5.04 9.82 22.52
C LEU A 144 6.27 8.92 22.75
N ILE A 145 6.32 7.75 22.11
CA ILE A 145 7.46 6.81 22.15
C ILE A 145 8.65 7.36 21.36
N GLU A 146 8.39 8.05 20.24
CA GLU A 146 9.43 8.67 19.43
C GLU A 146 10.07 9.91 20.08
N MET A 147 9.44 10.46 21.13
CA MET A 147 9.96 11.62 21.84
C MET A 147 10.94 11.25 22.94
N GLU A 148 12.07 11.95 22.96
CA GLU A 148 13.03 11.86 24.06
C GLU A 148 12.60 12.72 25.25
N GLN A 149 13.08 12.36 26.45
CA GLN A 149 12.79 13.09 27.70
C GLN A 149 13.07 14.60 27.57
N GLU A 150 14.10 14.99 26.83
CA GLU A 150 14.46 16.40 26.62
C GLU A 150 13.43 17.17 25.79
N GLN A 151 12.72 16.50 24.88
CA GLN A 151 11.67 17.09 24.06
C GLN A 151 10.37 17.24 24.86
N LEU A 152 10.08 16.28 25.75
CA LEU A 152 8.96 16.37 26.69
C LEU A 152 9.12 17.51 27.70
N GLU A 153 10.36 17.78 28.15
CA GLU A 153 10.65 18.90 29.07
C GLU A 153 10.49 20.29 28.43
N GLN A 154 10.51 20.37 27.09
CA GLN A 154 10.30 21.61 26.35
C GLN A 154 8.81 21.91 26.12
N LEU A 155 7.92 20.97 26.43
CA LEU A 155 6.48 21.16 26.28
C LEU A 155 5.92 22.11 27.36
N PRO A 156 5.06 23.06 26.99
CA PRO A 156 4.47 24.00 27.92
C PRO A 156 3.62 23.26 28.96
N GLY A 157 4.05 23.28 30.23
CA GLY A 157 3.33 22.64 31.33
C GLY A 157 3.81 21.24 31.73
N VAL A 158 4.81 20.68 31.02
CA VAL A 158 5.45 19.41 31.37
C VAL A 158 6.81 19.70 32.01
N GLY A 159 6.92 19.47 33.33
CA GLY A 159 8.19 19.61 34.06
C GLY A 159 9.02 18.33 34.04
N LYS A 160 10.29 18.42 34.48
CA LYS A 160 11.23 17.28 34.57
C LYS A 160 10.67 16.07 35.33
N SER A 161 9.87 16.31 36.36
CA SER A 161 9.21 15.25 37.14
C SER A 161 8.11 14.55 36.35
N THR A 162 7.36 15.31 35.53
CA THR A 162 6.25 14.80 34.73
C THR A 162 6.77 14.02 33.52
N ALA A 163 7.77 14.55 32.81
CA ALA A 163 8.40 13.86 31.67
C ALA A 163 8.97 12.48 32.08
N LYS A 164 9.67 12.40 33.22
CA LYS A 164 10.15 11.11 33.76
C LYS A 164 9.02 10.15 34.12
N GLN A 165 7.90 10.67 34.61
CA GLN A 165 6.75 9.85 34.96
C GLN A 165 6.07 9.28 33.70
N ILE A 166 5.96 10.06 32.63
CA ILE A 166 5.44 9.62 31.33
C ILE A 166 6.32 8.51 30.75
N MET A 167 7.65 8.72 30.68
CA MET A 167 8.60 7.73 30.18
C MET A 167 8.57 6.42 30.97
N ARG A 168 8.37 6.50 32.29
CA ARG A 168 8.23 5.30 33.12
C ARG A 168 6.94 4.53 32.81
N ILE A 169 5.83 5.24 32.63
CA ILE A 169 4.53 4.62 32.29
C ILE A 169 4.61 3.96 30.92
N LEU A 170 5.22 4.63 29.93
CA LEU A 170 5.46 4.06 28.60
C LEU A 170 6.31 2.79 28.65
N ALA A 171 7.41 2.81 29.40
CA ALA A 171 8.26 1.64 29.56
C ALA A 171 7.53 0.48 30.24
N GLU A 172 6.64 0.76 31.21
CA GLU A 172 5.83 -0.25 31.88
C GLU A 172 4.67 -0.77 31.02
N SER A 173 4.11 0.03 30.08
CA SER A 173 3.00 -0.39 29.21
C SER A 173 3.44 -1.16 27.98
N VAL A 174 4.62 -0.87 27.42
CA VAL A 174 5.17 -1.55 26.23
C VAL A 174 5.64 -2.98 26.55
N GLU A 175 5.93 -3.32 27.81
CA GLU A 175 6.28 -4.69 28.22
C GLU A 175 5.07 -5.64 28.35
N PHE A 176 3.82 -5.17 28.18
CA PHE A 176 2.62 -6.02 28.32
C PHE A 176 2.13 -6.67 27.03
N GLU A 177 2.76 -6.41 25.89
CA GLU A 177 2.48 -7.11 24.63
C GLU A 177 3.57 -8.17 24.36
N GLU A 178 3.42 -9.36 24.96
CA GLU A 178 3.97 -10.63 24.46
C GLU A 178 2.84 -11.60 24.07
#